data_AF-A0A224Z697-F1
#
_entry.id   AF-A0A224Z697-F1
#
_cell.length_a   1.000
_cell.length_b   1.000
_cell.length_c   1.000
_cell.angle_alpha   90.00
_cell.angle_beta   90.00
_cell.angle_gamma   90.00
#
_symmetry.space_group_name_H-M   'P 1'
#
loop_
_entity.id
_entity.type
_entity.pdbx_description
1 polymer ?
#
loop_
_entity_poly.entity_id
_entity_poly.type
_entity_poly.pdbx_seq_one_letter_code
_entity_poly.pdbx_strand_id
1 'polypeptide(L)'
;MSDDNCLDASSPRGPVKLLRCHGMGGNQLWIYNKEEQSFKHVNTARCLDKPEAKDPSLPVLRECDGRSSQRWVMRGKFKWQAS
;
A
#
# COMPACT_ATOMS: atom_id res chain seq x y z
N MET A 1 6.12 20.84 -11.30
CA MET A 1 5.26 19.76 -11.80
C MET A 1 5.13 18.80 -10.64
N SER A 2 3.94 18.58 -10.10
CA SER A 2 3.78 17.68 -8.95
C SER A 2 3.95 16.25 -9.46
N ASP A 3 5.04 15.59 -9.08
CA ASP A 3 5.26 14.18 -9.36
C ASP A 3 4.39 13.34 -8.41
N ASP A 4 3.07 13.38 -8.64
CA ASP A 4 2.10 12.64 -7.84
C ASP A 4 2.26 11.15 -8.13
N ASN A 5 3.02 10.48 -7.28
CA ASN A 5 3.23 9.05 -7.31
C ASN A 5 2.32 8.35 -6.28
N CYS A 6 1.71 7.26 -6.71
CA CYS A 6 0.81 6.41 -5.95
C CYS A 6 1.45 5.04 -5.69
N LEU A 7 1.08 4.41 -4.57
CA LEU A 7 1.41 3.02 -4.30
C LEU A 7 0.66 2.13 -5.30
N ASP A 8 1.39 1.36 -6.10
CA ASP A 8 0.88 0.50 -7.16
C ASP A 8 1.26 -0.95 -6.91
N ALA A 9 0.25 -1.82 -6.81
CA ALA A 9 0.40 -3.25 -6.63
C ALA A 9 -0.15 -4.02 -7.84
N SER A 10 0.65 -4.09 -8.91
CA SER A 10 0.24 -4.71 -10.17
C SER A 10 0.25 -6.25 -10.15
N SER A 11 0.73 -6.88 -9.06
CA SER A 11 0.76 -8.33 -8.91
C SER A 11 0.26 -8.76 -7.53
N PRO A 12 -0.52 -9.85 -7.41
CA PRO A 12 -1.08 -10.31 -6.13
C PRO A 12 -0.06 -10.58 -5.02
N ARG A 13 1.21 -10.86 -5.36
CA ARG A 13 2.30 -11.07 -4.40
C ARG A 13 3.52 -10.22 -4.71
N GLY A 14 3.40 -9.34 -5.69
CA GLY A 14 4.53 -8.59 -6.22
C GLY A 14 4.98 -7.48 -5.28
N PRO A 15 6.15 -6.90 -5.59
CA PRO A 15 6.56 -5.68 -4.92
C PRO A 15 5.56 -4.56 -5.22
N VAL A 16 5.32 -3.72 -4.23
CA VAL A 16 4.54 -2.49 -4.35
C VAL A 16 5.50 -1.38 -4.75
N LYS A 17 5.18 -0.67 -5.83
CA LYS A 17 6.04 0.37 -6.42
C LYS A 17 5.36 1.73 -6.35
N LEU A 18 6.15 2.79 -6.46
CA LEU A 18 5.64 4.13 -6.69
C LEU A 18 5.55 4.37 -8.19
N LEU A 19 4.34 4.55 -8.71
CA LEU A 19 4.08 4.89 -10.11
C LEU A 19 3.20 6.13 -10.17
N ARG A 20 3.17 6.80 -11.32
CA ARG A 20 2.30 7.96 -11.53
C ARG A 20 0.85 7.62 -11.18
N CYS A 21 0.22 8.47 -10.38
CA CYS A 21 -1.19 8.34 -10.05
C CYS A 21 -2.04 8.51 -11.32
N HIS A 22 -2.95 7.57 -11.57
CA HIS A 22 -3.89 7.65 -12.71
C HIS A 22 -5.36 7.76 -12.29
N GLY A 23 -5.68 7.66 -11.00
CA GLY A 23 -7.03 7.93 -10.46
C GLY A 23 -8.12 6.90 -10.81
N MET A 24 -7.83 5.86 -11.58
CA MET A 24 -8.80 4.83 -11.99
C MET A 24 -9.03 3.74 -10.91
N GLY A 25 -8.40 3.89 -9.74
CA GLY A 25 -8.38 2.88 -8.69
C GLY A 25 -7.62 1.62 -9.11
N GLY A 26 -8.18 0.44 -8.86
CA GLY A 26 -7.59 -0.83 -9.24
C GLY A 26 -6.33 -1.17 -8.44
N ASN A 27 -5.20 -1.34 -9.14
CA ASN A 27 -3.88 -1.60 -8.56
C ASN A 27 -3.32 -0.44 -7.71
N GLN A 28 -3.92 0.76 -7.80
CA GLN A 28 -3.56 1.92 -6.98
C GLN A 28 -4.55 2.18 -5.83
N LEU A 29 -5.51 1.28 -5.62
CA LEU A 29 -6.57 1.46 -4.62
C LEU A 29 -6.26 0.73 -3.31
N TRP A 30 -6.20 1.50 -2.22
CA TRP A 30 -5.86 1.03 -0.89
C TRP A 30 -6.89 1.50 0.14
N ILE A 31 -7.11 0.69 1.17
CA ILE A 31 -7.90 1.06 2.34
C ILE A 31 -6.99 0.99 3.56
N TYR A 32 -6.98 2.06 4.35
CA TYR A 32 -6.32 2.07 5.65
C TYR A 32 -7.33 1.75 6.75
N ASN A 33 -7.10 0.65 7.47
CA ASN A 33 -7.83 0.34 8.69
C ASN A 33 -7.09 0.93 9.88
N LYS A 34 -7.71 1.90 10.57
CA LYS A 34 -7.11 2.59 11.72
C LYS A 34 -6.99 1.70 12.96
N GLU A 35 -7.92 0.77 13.15
CA GLU A 35 -7.94 -0.14 14.30
C GLU A 35 -6.85 -1.20 14.19
N GLU A 36 -6.73 -1.81 13.01
CA GLU A 36 -5.66 -2.78 12.71
C GLU A 36 -4.32 -2.13 12.38
N GLN A 37 -4.33 -0.82 12.13
CA GLN A 37 -3.19 -0.06 11.60
C GLN A 37 -2.65 -0.66 10.30
N SER A 38 -3.51 -1.18 9.43
CA SER A 38 -3.14 -1.95 8.25
C SER A 38 -3.52 -1.20 6.95
N PHE A 39 -2.70 -1.34 5.91
CA PHE A 39 -3.07 -0.95 4.55
C PHE A 39 -3.44 -2.19 3.75
N LYS A 40 -4.71 -2.30 3.37
CA LYS A 40 -5.24 -3.40 2.55
C LYS A 40 -5.39 -2.94 1.11
N HIS A 41 -4.75 -3.66 0.19
CA HIS A 41 -4.97 -3.50 -1.24
C HIS A 41 -6.34 -4.06 -1.61
N VAL A 42 -7.18 -3.23 -2.22
CA VAL A 42 -8.60 -3.55 -2.40
C VAL A 42 -8.80 -4.75 -3.31
N ASN A 43 -8.11 -4.81 -4.45
CA ASN A 43 -8.33 -5.84 -5.46
C ASN A 43 -7.85 -7.24 -5.04
N THR A 44 -6.81 -7.31 -4.19
CA THR A 44 -6.21 -8.59 -3.80
C THR A 44 -6.58 -9.00 -2.38
N ALA A 45 -7.25 -8.13 -1.63
CA ALA A 45 -7.54 -8.28 -0.21
C ALA A 45 -6.31 -8.56 0.67
N ARG A 46 -5.11 -8.16 0.22
CA ARG A 46 -3.81 -8.41 0.87
C ARG A 46 -3.29 -7.16 1.54
N CYS A 47 -2.43 -7.35 2.53
CA CYS A 47 -1.88 -6.26 3.32
C CYS A 47 -0.49 -5.85 2.81
N LEU A 48 -0.22 -4.55 2.89
CA LEU A 48 1.11 -3.98 2.68
C LEU A 48 2.04 -4.46 3.79
N ASP A 49 3.13 -5.09 3.41
CA ASP A 49 4.14 -5.61 4.31
C ASP A 49 5.48 -4.91 4.11
N LYS A 50 6.29 -4.90 5.17
CA LYS A 50 7.63 -4.35 5.11
C LYS A 50 8.48 -5.11 4.07
N PRO A 51 9.52 -4.46 3.52
CA PRO A 51 10.46 -5.11 2.63
C PRO A 51 11.11 -6.37 3.22
N GLU A 52 11.40 -7.33 2.34
CA GLU A 52 12.21 -8.50 2.70
C GLU A 52 13.68 -8.12 2.78
N ALA A 53 14.48 -8.88 3.55
CA ALA A 53 15.90 -8.59 3.73
C ALA A 53 16.70 -8.58 2.41
N LYS A 54 16.26 -9.37 1.42
CA LYS A 54 16.87 -9.45 0.08
C LYS A 54 16.64 -8.19 -0.77
N ASP A 55 15.52 -7.49 -0.56
CA ASP A 55 15.07 -6.35 -1.35
C ASP A 55 14.57 -5.25 -0.40
N PRO A 56 15.45 -4.61 0.40
CA PRO A 56 15.06 -3.77 1.54
C PRO A 56 14.33 -2.47 1.15
N SER A 57 14.27 -2.12 -0.13
CA SER A 57 13.56 -0.95 -0.66
C SER A 57 12.19 -1.29 -1.25
N LEU A 58 11.82 -2.58 -1.35
CA LEU A 58 10.60 -3.02 -2.03
C LEU A 58 9.60 -3.62 -1.04
N PRO A 59 8.60 -2.87 -0.58
CA PRO A 59 7.51 -3.44 0.19
C PRO A 59 6.72 -4.43 -0.65
N VAL A 60 6.05 -5.39 -0.02
CA VAL A 60 5.40 -6.51 -0.70
C VAL A 60 3.97 -6.70 -0.22
N LEU A 61 3.14 -7.33 -1.06
CA LEU A 61 1.82 -7.79 -0.64
C LEU A 61 1.87 -9.17 0.00
N ARG A 62 1.26 -9.31 1.18
CA ARG A 62 1.15 -10.57 1.92
C ARG A 62 -0.28 -10.80 2.41
N GLU A 63 -0.58 -12.04 2.79
CA GLU A 63 -1.84 -12.31 3.49
C GLU A 63 -1.90 -11.44 4.73
N CYS A 64 -3.08 -10.88 5.02
CA CYS A 64 -3.28 -10.10 6.23
C CYS A 64 -3.26 -11.03 7.44
N ASP A 65 -2.27 -10.88 8.31
CA ASP A 65 -2.08 -11.71 9.51
C ASP A 65 -1.94 -10.88 10.79
N GLY A 66 -2.04 -9.55 10.69
CA GLY A 66 -1.97 -8.64 11.82
C GLY A 66 -0.59 -8.53 12.47
N ARG A 67 0.46 -9.08 11.84
CA ARG A 67 1.83 -9.02 12.35
C ARG A 67 2.36 -7.59 12.35
N SER A 68 3.37 -7.34 13.18
CA SER A 68 3.98 -6.01 13.32
C SER A 68 4.53 -5.44 12.01
N SER A 69 4.96 -6.29 11.08
CA SER A 69 5.47 -5.85 9.77
C SER A 69 4.39 -5.35 8.80
N GLN A 70 3.11 -5.54 9.14
CA GLN A 70 1.95 -5.02 8.39
C GLN A 70 1.27 -3.84 9.10
N ARG A 71 1.83 -3.37 10.23
CA ARG A 71 1.27 -2.26 11.02
C ARG A 71 1.97 -0.94 10.69
N TRP A 72 1.19 0.00 10.19
CA TRP A 72 1.62 1.30 9.70
C TRP A 72 0.89 2.40 10.46
N VAL A 73 1.63 3.24 11.19
CA VAL A 73 1.03 4.35 11.94
C VAL A 73 0.92 5.59 11.05
N MET A 74 -0.30 5.93 10.66
CA MET A 74 -0.59 7.20 9.98
C MET A 74 -0.47 8.38 10.96
N ARG A 75 0.62 9.15 10.88
CA ARG A 75 0.88 10.33 11.73
C ARG A 75 0.32 11.66 11.18
N GLY A 76 -0.14 11.69 9.94
CA GLY A 76 -0.69 12.89 9.29
C GLY A 76 -2.21 12.86 9.14
N LYS A 77 -2.84 14.04 9.08
CA LYS A 77 -4.25 14.19 8.64
C LYS A 77 -4.31 13.99 7.11
N PHE A 78 -4.15 12.76 6.64
CA PHE A 78 -4.21 12.45 5.23
C PHE A 78 -5.67 12.60 4.74
N LYS A 79 -5.90 13.56 3.83
CA LYS A 79 -7.12 13.61 3.03
C LYS A 79 -6.83 12.81 1.77
N TRP A 80 -7.60 11.77 1.50
CA TRP A 80 -7.53 11.06 0.23
C TRP A 80 -7.77 12.06 -0.90
N GLN A 81 -6.73 12.43 -1.65
CA GLN A 81 -6.87 13.20 -2.87
C GLN A 81 -7.18 12.22 -4.00
N ALA A 82 -8.46 11.88 -4.12
CA ALA A 82 -9.04 11.55 -5.40
C ALA A 82 -10.06 12.65 -5.65
N SER A 83 -9.66 13.64 -6.45
CA SER A 83 -10.58 14.63 -7.03
C SER A 83 -11.48 13.96 -8.05
#